data_AF-A0A7L6AMX5-F1
#
_entry.id   AF-A0A7L6AMX5-F1
#
_cell.length_a   1.000
_cell.length_b   1.000
_cell.length_c   1.000
_cell.angle_alpha   90.00
_cell.angle_beta   90.00
_cell.angle_gamma   90.00
#
_symmetry.space_group_name_H-M   'P 1'
#
loop_
_entity.id
_entity.type
_entity.pdbx_description
1 polymer ?
#
loop_
_entity_poly.entity_id
_entity_poly.type
_entity_poly.pdbx_seq_one_letter_code
_entity_poly.pdbx_strand_id
1 'polypeptide(L)'
;MPETPVTPKAYQSSPAVQSLVKQADAALAIGDMDKAASTIERALRIESDNPDLWMKLSAINESQGHHEQAASMADKAKVYREQLN
;
A
#
# COMPACT_ATOMS: atom_id res chain seq x y z
N MET A 1 10.87 -32.03 -1.70
CA MET A 1 12.02 -31.75 -0.81
C MET A 1 12.33 -30.26 -0.89
N PRO A 2 12.84 -29.66 0.19
CA PRO A 2 12.38 -28.36 0.65
C PRO A 2 13.51 -27.33 0.68
N GLU A 3 13.39 -26.21 -0.04
CA GLU A 3 14.09 -24.97 0.30
C GLU A 3 13.25 -23.78 -0.20
N THR A 4 12.36 -23.24 0.64
CA THR A 4 11.92 -21.86 0.48
C THR A 4 13.00 -20.98 1.13
N PRO A 5 13.85 -20.29 0.36
CA PRO A 5 14.83 -19.40 0.94
C PRO A 5 14.10 -18.25 1.66
N VAL A 6 14.34 -18.19 2.96
CA VAL A 6 13.97 -17.09 3.84
C VAL A 6 14.56 -15.78 3.31
N THR A 7 13.71 -14.91 2.77
CA THR A 7 14.07 -13.52 2.40
C THR A 7 12.89 -12.60 2.69
N PRO A 8 13.19 -11.33 3.02
CA PRO A 8 13.04 -10.70 4.34
C PRO A 8 11.56 -10.49 4.73
N LYS A 9 11.26 -9.99 5.93
CA LYS A 9 9.93 -9.42 6.26
C LYS A 9 9.63 -8.18 5.37
N ALA A 10 9.46 -8.39 4.07
CA ALA A 10 8.66 -7.56 3.18
C ALA A 10 7.27 -8.20 3.22
N TYR A 11 6.20 -7.42 3.36
CA TYR A 11 4.86 -7.97 3.42
C TYR A 11 4.66 -8.98 2.29
N GLN A 12 4.52 -10.28 2.63
CA GLN A 12 4.08 -11.26 1.66
C GLN A 12 2.58 -11.07 1.50
N SER A 13 2.22 -10.01 0.78
CA SER A 13 0.83 -9.65 0.55
C SER A 13 0.11 -10.81 -0.11
N SER A 14 -1.09 -11.08 0.38
CA SER A 14 -1.99 -12.07 -0.18
C SER A 14 -2.20 -11.84 -1.69
N PRO A 15 -2.49 -12.89 -2.48
CA PRO A 15 -2.77 -12.74 -3.90
C PRO A 15 -3.91 -11.73 -4.19
N ALA A 16 -4.86 -11.61 -3.26
CA ALA A 16 -5.92 -10.61 -3.31
C ALA A 16 -5.38 -9.18 -3.22
N VAL A 17 -4.52 -8.90 -2.24
CA VAL A 17 -3.87 -7.58 -2.08
C VAL A 17 -2.97 -7.28 -3.26
N GLN A 18 -2.17 -8.23 -3.74
CA GLN A 18 -1.35 -8.02 -4.94
C GLN A 18 -2.18 -7.65 -6.17
N SER A 19 -3.34 -8.28 -6.34
CA SER A 19 -4.26 -7.98 -7.44
C SER A 19 -4.88 -6.59 -7.31
N LEU A 20 -5.14 -6.13 -6.08
CA LEU A 20 -5.64 -4.77 -5.81
C LEU A 20 -4.54 -3.73 -6.05
N VAL A 21 -3.32 -3.97 -5.61
CA VAL A 21 -2.17 -3.08 -5.87
C VAL A 21 -1.97 -2.89 -7.38
N LYS A 22 -2.00 -3.97 -8.16
CA LYS A 22 -1.89 -3.89 -9.63
C LYS A 22 -3.03 -3.06 -10.25
N GLN A 23 -4.25 -3.20 -9.74
CA GLN A 23 -5.40 -2.41 -10.20
C GLN A 23 -5.23 -0.92 -9.88
N ALA A 24 -4.70 -0.59 -8.69
CA ALA A 24 -4.42 0.78 -8.30
C ALA A 24 -3.32 1.39 -9.17
N ASP A 25 -2.23 0.65 -9.42
CA ASP A 25 -1.13 1.11 -10.28
C ASP A 25 -1.63 1.36 -11.72
N ALA A 26 -2.52 0.51 -12.24
CA ALA A 26 -3.15 0.72 -13.54
C ALA A 26 -4.07 1.96 -13.56
N ALA A 27 -4.80 2.23 -12.47
CA ALA A 27 -5.62 3.43 -12.35
C ALA A 27 -4.75 4.70 -12.31
N LEU A 28 -3.61 4.68 -11.61
CA LEU A 28 -2.64 5.78 -11.62
C LEU A 28 -2.07 6.04 -13.02
N ALA A 29 -1.76 4.98 -13.77
CA ALA A 29 -1.22 5.10 -15.12
C ALA A 29 -2.17 5.82 -16.09
N ILE A 30 -3.48 5.78 -15.83
CA ILE A 30 -4.50 6.49 -16.62
C ILE A 30 -4.94 7.82 -15.99
N GLY A 31 -4.31 8.24 -14.89
CA GLY A 31 -4.62 9.47 -14.16
C GLY A 31 -5.85 9.40 -13.25
N ASP A 32 -6.43 8.21 -13.06
CA ASP A 32 -7.59 7.99 -12.19
C ASP A 32 -7.13 7.76 -10.74
N MET A 33 -6.74 8.86 -10.09
CA MET A 33 -6.20 8.84 -8.73
C MET A 33 -7.25 8.45 -7.69
N ASP A 34 -8.52 8.82 -7.89
CA ASP A 34 -9.61 8.45 -6.98
C ASP A 34 -9.83 6.94 -6.95
N LYS A 35 -9.86 6.31 -8.13
CA LYS A 35 -9.96 4.85 -8.23
C LYS A 35 -8.73 4.17 -7.65
N ALA A 36 -7.54 4.73 -7.84
CA ALA A 36 -6.33 4.20 -7.25
C ALA A 36 -6.41 4.22 -5.71
N ALA A 37 -6.79 5.36 -5.12
CA ALA A 37 -6.95 5.52 -3.67
C ALA A 37 -7.96 4.51 -3.12
N SER A 38 -9.18 4.46 -3.67
CA SER A 38 -10.21 3.50 -3.25
C SER A 38 -9.77 2.04 -3.39
N THR A 39 -8.94 1.72 -4.38
CA THR A 39 -8.42 0.36 -4.57
C THR A 39 -7.38 0.00 -3.51
N ILE A 40 -6.50 0.93 -3.15
CA ILE A 40 -5.54 0.74 -2.05
C ILE A 40 -6.25 0.66 -0.69
N GLU A 41 -7.28 1.47 -0.46
CA GLU A 41 -8.10 1.37 0.76
C GLU A 41 -8.76 -0.01 0.90
N ARG A 42 -9.19 -0.61 -0.22
CA ARG A 42 -9.68 -2.00 -0.21
C ARG A 42 -8.59 -2.99 0.17
N ALA A 43 -7.36 -2.78 -0.30
CA ALA A 43 -6.23 -3.62 0.07
C ALA A 43 -5.92 -3.49 1.58
N LEU A 44 -5.97 -2.26 2.12
CA LEU A 44 -5.81 -1.97 3.54
C LEU A 44 -6.90 -2.59 4.42
N ARG A 45 -8.11 -2.82 3.88
CA ARG A 45 -9.15 -3.59 4.61
C ARG A 45 -8.82 -5.07 4.75
N ILE A 46 -7.92 -5.60 3.91
CA ILE A 46 -7.45 -7.00 3.99
C ILE A 46 -6.19 -7.05 4.85
N GLU A 47 -5.25 -6.15 4.62
CA GLU A 47 -3.96 -6.05 5.33
C GLU A 47 -3.81 -4.63 5.90
N SER A 48 -4.43 -4.36 7.04
CA SER A 48 -4.47 -3.03 7.66
C SER A 48 -3.15 -2.56 8.25
N ASP A 49 -2.27 -3.51 8.52
CA ASP A 49 -0.95 -3.35 9.11
C ASP A 49 0.17 -3.28 8.06
N ASN A 50 -0.16 -3.29 6.76
CA ASN A 50 0.80 -3.27 5.68
C ASN A 50 1.33 -1.85 5.42
N PRO A 51 2.60 -1.55 5.75
CA PRO A 51 3.17 -0.23 5.57
C PRO A 51 3.32 0.15 4.10
N ASP A 52 3.50 -0.80 3.18
CA ASP A 52 3.63 -0.53 1.75
C ASP A 52 2.32 0.00 1.16
N LEU A 53 1.17 -0.49 1.65
CA LEU A 53 -0.15 0.02 1.24
C LEU A 53 -0.40 1.43 1.78
N TRP A 54 -0.01 1.71 3.03
CA TRP A 54 -0.09 3.06 3.59
C TRP A 54 0.81 4.06 2.85
N MET A 55 2.03 3.65 2.48
CA MET A 55 2.93 4.47 1.65
C MET A 55 2.33 4.75 0.28
N LYS A 56 1.75 3.73 -0.38
CA LYS A 56 1.06 3.92 -1.67
C LYS A 56 -0.10 4.89 -1.54
N LEU A 57 -0.96 4.74 -0.53
CA LEU A 57 -2.08 5.66 -0.31
C LEU A 57 -1.61 7.09 -0.07
N SER A 58 -0.50 7.28 0.67
CA SER A 58 0.13 8.58 0.85
C SER A 58 0.53 9.22 -0.49
N ALA A 59 1.27 8.49 -1.33
CA ALA A 59 1.76 9.01 -2.61
C ALA A 59 0.62 9.39 -3.56
N ILE A 60 -0.48 8.63 -3.54
CA ILE A 60 -1.69 8.93 -4.31
C ILE A 60 -2.30 10.25 -3.83
N ASN A 61 -2.46 10.42 -2.52
CA ASN A 61 -3.01 11.64 -1.93
C ASN A 61 -2.11 12.86 -2.18
N GLU A 62 -0.79 12.71 -2.14
CA GLU A 62 0.13 13.80 -2.52
C GLU A 62 -0.08 14.23 -3.97
N SER A 63 -0.26 13.26 -4.87
CA SER A 63 -0.48 13.52 -6.29
C SER A 63 -1.83 14.21 -6.56
N GLN A 64 -2.81 14.01 -5.67
CA GLN A 64 -4.11 14.72 -5.70
C GLN A 64 -4.06 16.11 -5.05
N GLY A 65 -2.95 16.49 -4.40
CA GLY A 65 -2.81 17.74 -3.64
C GLY A 65 -3.33 17.66 -2.20
N HIS A 66 -3.69 16.47 -1.72
CA HIS A 66 -4.15 16.24 -0.35
C HIS A 66 -2.97 16.04 0.62
N HIS A 67 -2.12 17.06 0.76
CA HIS A 67 -0.87 16.99 1.52
C HIS A 67 -1.06 16.56 2.99
N GLU A 68 -2.11 17.03 3.67
CA GLU A 68 -2.38 16.66 5.07
C GLU A 68 -2.72 15.17 5.21
N GLN A 69 -3.54 14.65 4.30
CA GLN A 69 -3.93 13.24 4.30
C GLN A 69 -2.73 12.36 3.98
N ALA A 70 -1.93 12.76 2.99
CA ALA A 70 -0.72 12.04 2.64
C ALA A 70 0.26 11.94 3.82
N ALA A 71 0.56 13.05 4.49
CA ALA A 71 1.43 13.05 5.66
C ALA A 71 0.93 12.08 6.75
N SER A 72 -0.38 12.10 7.03
CA SER A 72 -1.00 11.17 7.98
C SER A 72 -0.82 9.70 7.58
N MET A 73 -0.95 9.37 6.29
CA MET A 73 -0.78 7.99 5.82
C MET A 73 0.69 7.57 5.80
N ALA A 74 1.60 8.47 5.43
CA ALA A 74 3.04 8.22 5.50
C ALA A 74 3.51 7.96 6.94
N ASP A 75 2.98 8.69 7.92
CA ASP A 75 3.33 8.48 9.32
C ASP A 75 2.80 7.14 9.84
N LYS A 76 1.57 6.74 9.47
CA LYS A 76 1.08 5.38 9.74
C LYS A 76 2.00 4.32 9.13
N ALA A 77 2.42 4.50 7.89
CA ALA A 77 3.32 3.57 7.24
C ALA A 77 4.65 3.42 7.97
N LYS A 78 5.23 4.53 8.46
CA LYS A 78 6.44 4.49 9.29
C LYS A 78 6.21 3.69 10.57
N VAL A 79 5.12 3.98 11.29
CA VAL A 79 4.76 3.28 12.53
C VAL A 79 4.63 1.78 12.30
N TYR A 80 3.88 1.35 11.29
CA TYR A 80 3.72 -0.08 10.98
C TYR A 80 5.04 -0.73 10.52
N ARG A 81 5.87 0.00 9.77
CA ARG A 81 7.19 -0.49 9.37
C ARG A 81 8.13 -0.67 10.55
N GLU A 82 8.09 0.23 11.52
CA GLU A 82 8.85 0.13 12.78
C GLU A 82 8.40 -1.07 13.62
N GLN A 83 7.11 -1.40 13.59
CA GLN A 83 6.56 -2.59 14.26
C GLN A 83 6.96 -3.93 13.61
N LEU A 84 7.53 -3.92 12.41
CA LEU A 84 7.99 -5.14 11.72
C LEU A 84 9.37 -5.63 12.18
N ASN A 85 10.15 -4.77 12.85
CA ASN A 85 11.45 -5.13 13.45
C ASN A 85 11.27 -5.91 14.75
#